data_AF-A0A2V8ZZY4-F1
#
_entry.id   AF-A0A2V8ZZY4-F1
#
_cell.length_a   1.000
_cell.length_b   1.000
_cell.length_c   1.000
_cell.angle_alpha   90.00
_cell.angle_beta   90.00
_cell.angle_gamma   90.00
#
_symmetry.space_group_name_H-M   'P 1'
#
loop_
_entity.id
_entity.type
_entity.pdbx_description
1 polymer ?
#
loop_
_entity_poly.entity_id
_entity_poly.type
_entity_poly.pdbx_seq_one_letter_code
_entity_poly.pdbx_strand_id
1 'polypeptide(L)'
;MADVKMIHGRPALIQELTWWPQNIPGTSLRSDSVQQILFSFYNGELYKISVNYDPSSTAGLTEGDMVKSISAKYGPATIVPPEIGSGVDTAYDTQQKPVASWEDGQYALKLVRSFFSDVFGLVVFSKWANAQAELAIAEAVKLDEQEGPKREAERRKKQTDDLEMARQKNQKSFRP
;
A
#
# COMPACT_ATOMS: atom_id res chain seq x y z
N MET A 1 -14.96 -0.44 -8.68
CA MET A 1 -15.00 -1.52 -7.66
C MET A 1 -14.02 -1.15 -6.55
N ALA A 2 -14.25 -1.58 -5.30
CA ALA A 2 -13.37 -1.24 -4.18
C ALA A 2 -13.10 -2.48 -3.34
N ASP A 3 -11.89 -2.61 -2.82
CA ASP A 3 -11.45 -3.73 -1.98
C ASP A 3 -10.75 -3.21 -0.73
N VAL A 4 -11.06 -3.78 0.44
CA VAL A 4 -10.51 -3.37 1.74
C VAL A 4 -9.70 -4.50 2.33
N LYS A 5 -8.44 -4.21 2.65
CA LYS A 5 -7.51 -5.14 3.28
C LYS A 5 -7.06 -4.62 4.63
N MET A 6 -7.19 -5.44 5.66
CA MET A 6 -6.51 -5.20 6.94
C MET A 6 -5.08 -5.74 6.84
N ILE A 7 -4.08 -4.89 7.05
CA ILE A 7 -2.67 -5.27 6.94
C ILE A 7 -2.14 -5.74 8.30
N HIS A 8 -2.40 -4.94 9.34
CA HIS A 8 -2.03 -5.26 10.72
C HIS A 8 -3.16 -4.87 11.67
N GLY A 9 -3.37 -5.68 12.70
CA GLY A 9 -4.33 -5.40 13.79
C GLY A 9 -3.66 -5.12 15.14
N ARG A 10 -2.33 -5.22 15.23
CA ARG A 10 -1.52 -5.00 16.43
C ARG A 10 -0.12 -4.52 16.02
N PRO A 11 0.49 -3.55 16.73
CA PRO A 11 -0.04 -2.82 17.88
C PRO A 11 -1.10 -1.77 17.50
N ALA A 12 -1.16 -1.37 16.23
CA ALA A 12 -2.13 -0.43 15.70
C ALA A 12 -2.90 -1.03 14.51
N LEU A 13 -4.05 -0.43 14.18
CA LEU A 13 -4.87 -0.86 13.06
C LEU A 13 -4.35 -0.19 11.77
N ILE A 14 -3.79 -1.00 10.88
CA ILE A 14 -3.37 -0.57 9.52
C ILE A 14 -4.34 -1.18 8.51
N GLN A 15 -4.96 -0.33 7.71
CA GLN A 15 -5.92 -0.74 6.69
C GLN A 15 -5.60 -0.07 5.36
N GLU A 16 -5.88 -0.78 4.29
CA GLU A 16 -5.73 -0.30 2.93
C GLU A 16 -7.04 -0.50 2.19
N LEU A 17 -7.45 0.53 1.43
CA LEU A 17 -8.60 0.49 0.54
C LEU A 17 -8.09 0.74 -0.88
N THR A 18 -8.23 -0.26 -1.73
CA THR A 18 -7.92 -0.11 -3.16
C THR A 18 -9.20 0.21 -3.91
N TRP A 19 -9.17 1.27 -4.71
CA TRP A 19 -10.27 1.72 -5.53
C TRP A 19 -9.86 1.82 -7.00
N TRP A 20 -10.69 1.24 -7.86
CA TRP A 20 -10.55 1.33 -9.31
C TRP A 20 -11.69 2.19 -9.86
N PRO A 21 -11.39 3.41 -10.35
CA PRO A 21 -12.38 4.26 -11.00
C PRO A 21 -13.02 3.49 -12.16
N GLN A 22 -14.35 3.55 -12.27
CA GLN A 22 -15.03 2.99 -13.43
C GLN A 22 -15.14 4.09 -14.50
N ASN A 23 -14.68 3.79 -15.71
CA ASN A 23 -14.99 4.61 -16.89
C ASN A 23 -16.47 4.42 -17.23
N ILE A 24 -17.33 5.24 -16.64
CA ILE A 24 -18.76 5.27 -16.96
C ILE A 24 -18.93 6.20 -18.18
N PRO A 25 -19.37 5.69 -19.34
CA PRO A 25 -19.63 6.53 -20.50
C PRO A 25 -20.71 7.58 -20.16
N GLY A 26 -20.41 8.86 -20.35
CA GLY A 26 -21.38 9.96 -20.19
C GLY A 26 -21.28 10.77 -18.89
N THR A 27 -20.43 10.40 -17.93
CA THR A 27 -20.13 11.26 -16.78
C THR A 27 -18.82 12.01 -16.98
N SER A 28 -18.84 13.34 -16.93
CA SER A 28 -17.67 14.21 -17.07
C SER A 28 -16.72 14.22 -15.86
N LEU A 29 -16.83 13.25 -14.94
CA LEU A 29 -15.79 13.03 -13.93
C LEU A 29 -14.57 12.43 -14.64
N ARG A 30 -13.76 13.37 -15.12
CA ARG A 30 -12.48 13.27 -15.81
C ARG A 30 -11.43 12.55 -14.96
N SER A 31 -11.69 11.28 -14.64
CA SER A 31 -10.74 10.34 -14.03
C SER A 31 -10.15 9.41 -15.07
N ASP A 32 -10.32 9.71 -16.38
CA ASP A 32 -9.89 8.86 -17.51
C ASP A 32 -8.42 8.45 -17.42
N SER A 33 -7.59 9.27 -16.76
CA SER A 33 -6.16 9.02 -16.61
C SER A 33 -5.78 8.20 -15.39
N VAL A 34 -6.68 7.95 -14.43
CA VAL A 34 -6.38 7.24 -13.18
C VAL A 34 -6.83 5.79 -13.28
N GLN A 35 -5.88 4.87 -13.18
CA GLN A 35 -6.16 3.44 -13.20
C GLN A 35 -6.56 2.91 -11.83
N GLN A 36 -5.92 3.40 -10.77
CA GLN A 36 -6.07 2.87 -9.43
C GLN A 36 -5.71 3.93 -8.38
N ILE A 37 -6.44 3.92 -7.26
CA ILE A 37 -6.13 4.69 -6.06
C ILE A 37 -6.07 3.74 -4.87
N LEU A 38 -4.99 3.82 -4.09
CA LEU A 38 -4.81 3.12 -2.82
C LEU A 38 -4.88 4.14 -1.69
N PHE A 39 -5.80 3.94 -0.76
CA PHE A 39 -5.91 4.73 0.46
C PHE A 39 -5.37 3.93 1.64
N SER A 40 -4.44 4.48 2.40
CA SER A 40 -3.83 3.83 3.56
C SER A 40 -4.21 4.54 4.85
N PHE A 41 -4.71 3.78 5.81
CA PHE A 41 -5.25 4.26 7.07
C PHE A 41 -4.46 3.72 8.27
N TYR A 42 -4.28 4.58 9.26
CA TYR A 42 -3.70 4.31 10.56
C TYR A 42 -4.72 4.65 11.63
N ASN A 43 -5.18 3.66 12.39
CA ASN A 43 -6.25 3.82 13.39
C ASN A 43 -7.52 4.50 12.86
N GLY A 44 -7.85 4.26 11.59
CA GLY A 44 -9.00 4.86 10.91
C GLY A 44 -8.74 6.25 10.30
N GLU A 45 -7.56 6.84 10.52
CA GLU A 45 -7.16 8.11 9.91
C GLU A 45 -6.38 7.89 8.62
N LEU A 46 -6.74 8.59 7.55
CA LEU A 46 -6.05 8.52 6.27
C LEU A 46 -4.69 9.20 6.38
N TYR A 47 -3.61 8.45 6.18
CA TYR A 47 -2.25 9.00 6.26
C TYR A 47 -1.55 9.10 4.90
N LYS A 48 -1.94 8.26 3.93
CA LYS A 48 -1.31 8.16 2.61
C LYS A 48 -2.33 7.78 1.54
N ILE A 49 -2.20 8.38 0.36
CA ILE A 49 -2.94 8.09 -0.86
C ILE A 49 -1.92 7.85 -1.97
N SER A 50 -1.97 6.69 -2.62
CA SER A 50 -1.15 6.39 -3.78
C SER A 50 -2.04 6.25 -5.01
N VAL A 51 -1.73 6.96 -6.07
CA VAL A 51 -2.46 6.99 -7.33
C VAL A 51 -1.57 6.39 -8.41
N ASN A 52 -2.09 5.42 -9.15
CA ASN A 52 -1.45 4.91 -10.36
C ASN A 52 -2.22 5.41 -11.57
N TYR A 53 -1.51 6.07 -12.49
CA TYR A 53 -2.10 6.52 -13.74
C TYR A 53 -2.23 5.35 -14.73
N ASP A 54 -3.21 5.44 -15.64
CA ASP A 54 -3.36 4.53 -16.75
C ASP A 54 -2.18 4.72 -17.72
N PRO A 55 -1.41 3.65 -18.02
CA PRO A 55 -0.30 3.71 -18.97
C PRO A 55 -0.72 4.24 -20.34
N SER A 56 -1.94 3.91 -20.80
CA SER A 56 -2.45 4.36 -22.10
C SER A 56 -2.73 5.87 -22.12
N SER A 57 -3.17 6.41 -20.99
CA SER A 57 -3.47 7.85 -20.84
C SER A 57 -2.23 8.71 -20.63
N THR A 58 -1.10 8.10 -20.23
CA THR A 58 0.18 8.79 -20.02
C THR A 58 1.22 8.47 -21.10
N ALA A 59 0.84 7.70 -22.12
CA ALA A 59 1.71 7.32 -23.22
C ALA A 59 2.27 8.54 -23.95
N GLY A 60 3.59 8.60 -24.08
CA GLY A 60 4.30 9.70 -24.73
C GLY A 60 4.53 10.94 -23.86
N LEU A 61 3.98 11.00 -22.65
CA LEU A 61 4.27 12.08 -21.70
C LEU A 61 5.65 11.88 -21.09
N THR A 62 6.43 12.95 -21.02
CA THR A 62 7.73 12.95 -20.33
C THR A 62 7.57 13.29 -18.85
N GLU A 63 8.62 13.01 -18.05
CA GLU A 63 8.71 13.47 -16.67
C GLU A 63 8.50 15.01 -16.58
N GLY A 64 9.03 15.77 -17.54
CA GLY A 64 8.86 17.23 -17.61
C GLY A 64 7.42 17.65 -17.86
N ASP A 65 6.68 16.93 -18.72
CA ASP A 65 5.27 17.22 -19.00
C ASP A 65 4.38 16.96 -17.78
N MET A 66 4.67 15.88 -17.06
CA MET A 66 3.99 15.53 -15.80
C MET A 66 4.26 16.59 -14.73
N VAL A 67 5.53 16.94 -14.52
CA VAL A 67 5.93 17.98 -13.56
C VAL A 67 5.29 19.32 -13.89
N LYS A 68 5.29 19.73 -15.17
CA LYS A 68 4.66 20.98 -15.61
C LYS A 68 3.16 20.99 -15.33
N SER A 69 2.47 19.89 -15.63
CA SER A 69 1.03 19.76 -15.43
C SER A 69 0.63 19.81 -13.95
N ILE A 70 1.38 19.14 -13.08
CA ILE A 70 1.12 19.13 -11.63
C ILE A 70 1.50 20.49 -11.02
N SER A 71 2.62 21.08 -11.46
CA SER A 71 3.08 22.39 -10.98
C SER A 71 2.11 23.52 -11.30
N ALA A 72 1.32 23.40 -12.38
CA ALA A 72 0.26 24.36 -12.69
C ALA A 72 -0.82 24.44 -11.58
N LYS A 73 -0.97 23.38 -10.76
CA LYS A 73 -1.92 23.33 -9.64
C LYS A 73 -1.27 23.56 -8.28
N TYR A 74 -0.10 22.97 -8.04
CA TYR A 74 0.54 22.95 -6.72
C TYR A 74 1.75 23.89 -6.58
N GLY A 75 2.05 24.67 -7.62
CA GLY A 75 3.19 25.58 -7.63
C GLY A 75 4.50 24.91 -8.05
N PRO A 76 5.64 25.59 -7.88
CA PRO A 76 6.93 25.09 -8.35
C PRO A 76 7.30 23.77 -7.67
N ALA A 77 7.75 22.81 -8.46
CA ALA A 77 8.23 21.53 -7.96
C ALA A 77 9.64 21.64 -7.41
N THR A 78 9.91 20.89 -6.34
CA THR A 78 11.27 20.53 -5.94
C THR A 78 11.66 19.30 -6.75
N ILE A 79 12.61 19.45 -7.67
CA ILE A 79 13.12 18.32 -8.44
C ILE A 79 13.96 17.48 -7.47
N VAL A 80 13.56 16.22 -7.28
CA VAL A 80 14.27 15.29 -6.40
C VAL A 80 15.39 14.65 -7.23
N PRO A 81 16.68 14.90 -6.92
CA PRO A 81 17.76 14.14 -7.54
C PRO A 81 17.56 12.65 -7.22
N PRO A 82 17.92 11.72 -8.12
CA PRO A 82 17.88 10.30 -7.78
C PRO A 82 18.83 10.04 -6.61
N GLU A 83 18.27 9.89 -5.40
CA GLU A 83 19.04 9.53 -4.22
C GLU A 83 19.44 8.05 -4.32
N ILE A 84 20.75 7.82 -4.26
CA ILE A 84 21.32 6.49 -4.05
C ILE A 84 21.08 6.15 -2.58
N GLY A 85 20.00 5.42 -2.31
CA GLY A 85 19.75 4.75 -1.04
C GLY A 85 19.36 5.68 0.11
N SER A 86 18.06 5.81 0.36
CA SER A 86 17.57 6.14 1.70
C SER A 86 16.19 5.57 1.93
N GLY A 87 16.09 4.78 3.00
CA GLY A 87 14.85 4.42 3.66
C GLY A 87 14.06 3.30 3.02
N VAL A 88 14.02 2.15 3.68
CA VAL A 88 13.01 1.11 3.45
C VAL A 88 11.64 1.74 3.76
N ASP A 89 10.96 2.20 2.73
CA ASP A 89 9.52 2.45 2.78
C ASP A 89 8.83 1.27 2.08
N THR A 90 7.82 0.74 2.78
CA THR A 90 6.97 -0.43 2.51
C THR A 90 7.00 -1.01 1.09
N ALA A 91 6.92 -2.34 0.95
CA ALA A 91 7.14 -3.16 -0.27
C ALA A 91 6.54 -2.70 -1.63
N TYR A 92 5.74 -1.64 -1.68
CA TYR A 92 5.31 -0.94 -2.89
C TYR A 92 6.20 0.23 -3.33
N ASP A 93 6.94 0.90 -2.42
CA ASP A 93 7.69 2.13 -2.70
C ASP A 93 9.15 1.88 -3.12
N THR A 94 9.71 0.73 -2.76
CA THR A 94 11.09 0.34 -3.11
C THR A 94 11.33 0.12 -4.62
N GLN A 95 10.27 0.21 -5.42
CA GLN A 95 10.29 0.02 -6.88
C GLN A 95 9.92 1.30 -7.64
N GLN A 96 9.89 2.45 -6.97
CA GLN A 96 9.48 3.72 -7.55
C GLN A 96 10.64 4.71 -7.60
N LYS A 97 10.88 5.30 -8.78
CA LYS A 97 11.81 6.40 -8.99
C LYS A 97 11.12 7.71 -8.61
N PRO A 98 11.59 8.47 -7.61
CA PRO A 98 11.09 9.81 -7.37
C PRO A 98 11.46 10.71 -8.56
N VAL A 99 10.49 11.49 -9.04
CA VAL A 99 10.67 12.43 -10.16
C VAL A 99 10.67 13.87 -9.64
N ALA A 100 9.68 14.21 -8.81
CA ALA A 100 9.51 15.54 -8.26
C ALA A 100 8.65 15.51 -6.99
N SER A 101 8.80 16.51 -6.13
CA SER A 101 7.97 16.69 -4.95
C SER A 101 7.41 18.11 -4.82
N TRP A 102 6.25 18.20 -4.19
CA TRP A 102 5.60 19.44 -3.76
C TRP A 102 5.24 19.25 -2.30
N GLU A 103 5.75 20.11 -1.44
CA GLU A 103 5.62 19.91 -0.01
C GLU A 103 5.34 21.23 0.70
N ASP A 104 4.60 21.12 1.81
CA ASP A 104 4.47 22.18 2.79
C ASP A 104 4.90 21.66 4.18
N GLY A 105 4.53 22.37 5.24
CA GLY A 105 4.87 21.98 6.62
C GLY A 105 4.19 20.68 7.09
N GLN A 106 3.07 20.29 6.50
CA GLN A 106 2.22 19.19 6.97
C GLN A 106 2.07 18.06 5.94
N TYR A 107 2.06 18.37 4.66
CA TYR A 107 1.76 17.45 3.57
C TYR A 107 2.92 17.37 2.57
N ALA A 108 3.00 16.22 1.91
CA ALA A 108 3.90 16.01 0.79
C ALA A 108 3.16 15.29 -0.34
N LEU A 109 3.44 15.72 -1.55
CA LEU A 109 2.95 15.15 -2.80
C LEU A 109 4.17 14.83 -3.66
N LYS A 110 4.33 13.56 -4.03
CA LYS A 110 5.47 13.06 -4.80
C LYS A 110 4.98 12.49 -6.11
N LEU A 111 5.56 12.97 -7.21
CA LEU A 111 5.47 12.31 -8.51
C LEU A 111 6.53 11.21 -8.55
N VAL A 112 6.07 10.01 -8.86
CA VAL A 112 6.87 8.79 -8.91
C VAL A 112 6.71 8.11 -10.25
N ARG A 113 7.70 7.31 -10.63
CA ARG A 113 7.67 6.49 -11.84
C ARG A 113 8.15 5.09 -11.50
N SER A 114 7.33 4.08 -11.76
CA SER A 114 7.69 2.69 -11.50
C SER A 114 8.91 2.28 -12.33
N PHE A 115 9.92 1.67 -11.70
CA PHE A 115 11.10 1.16 -12.42
C PHE A 115 10.77 0.01 -13.37
N PHE A 116 9.76 -0.81 -13.06
CA PHE A 116 9.46 -2.03 -13.82
C PHE A 116 8.40 -1.85 -14.89
N SER A 117 7.37 -1.06 -14.59
CA SER A 117 6.24 -0.88 -15.50
C SER A 117 6.30 0.45 -16.25
N ASP A 118 7.24 1.32 -15.91
CA ASP A 118 7.41 2.66 -16.48
C ASP A 118 6.17 3.57 -16.31
N VAL A 119 5.29 3.22 -15.38
CA VAL A 119 4.02 3.92 -15.14
C VAL A 119 4.24 5.06 -14.15
N PHE A 120 3.65 6.21 -14.46
CA PHE A 120 3.58 7.33 -13.53
C PHE A 120 2.59 7.08 -12.41
N GLY A 121 2.95 7.54 -11.22
CA GLY A 121 2.08 7.56 -10.06
C GLY A 121 2.23 8.84 -9.25
N LEU A 122 1.31 9.03 -8.31
CA LEU A 122 1.31 10.15 -7.38
C LEU A 122 1.13 9.64 -5.97
N VAL A 123 2.00 10.02 -5.05
CA VAL A 123 1.89 9.66 -3.63
C VAL A 123 1.64 10.95 -2.84
N VAL A 124 0.55 10.97 -2.07
CA VAL A 124 0.15 12.11 -1.23
C VAL A 124 0.05 11.62 0.20
N PHE A 125 0.70 12.30 1.14
CA PHE A 125 0.66 11.88 2.54
C PHE A 125 0.80 13.05 3.51
N SER A 126 0.29 12.84 4.73
CA SER A 126 0.55 13.71 5.87
C SER A 126 1.85 13.29 6.53
N LYS A 127 2.81 14.21 6.70
CA LYS A 127 4.16 13.91 7.21
C LYS A 127 4.12 13.28 8.59
N TRP A 128 3.32 13.84 9.50
CA TRP A 128 3.23 13.34 10.87
C TRP A 128 2.47 12.02 10.96
N ALA A 129 1.32 11.91 10.30
CA ALA A 129 0.53 10.69 10.33
C ALA A 129 1.25 9.52 9.63
N ASN A 130 1.95 9.78 8.53
CA ASN A 130 2.77 8.79 7.85
C ASN A 130 3.91 8.28 8.73
N ALA A 131 4.61 9.17 9.44
CA ALA A 131 5.67 8.76 10.36
C ALA A 131 5.14 7.85 11.49
N GLN A 132 3.97 8.14 12.05
CA GLN A 132 3.35 7.28 13.06
C GLN A 132 2.92 5.92 12.49
N ALA A 133 2.36 5.92 11.27
CA ALA A 133 1.97 4.69 10.59
C ALA A 133 3.18 3.78 10.31
N GLU A 134 4.28 4.33 9.77
CA GLU A 134 5.48 3.55 9.45
C GLU A 134 6.14 2.97 10.73
N LEU A 135 6.16 3.71 11.84
CA LEU A 135 6.62 3.18 13.13
C LEU A 135 5.76 1.99 13.59
N ALA A 136 4.45 2.11 13.51
CA ALA A 136 3.54 1.04 13.92
C ALA A 136 3.62 -0.19 13.01
N ILE A 137 3.83 0.00 11.70
CA ILE A 137 4.07 -1.08 10.74
C ILE A 137 5.37 -1.80 11.11
N ALA A 138 6.46 -1.08 11.37
CA ALA A 138 7.74 -1.67 11.75
C ALA A 138 7.65 -2.47 13.07
N GLU A 139 6.87 -1.99 14.03
CA GLU A 139 6.59 -2.73 15.28
C GLU A 139 5.74 -3.97 15.05
N ALA A 140 4.70 -3.88 14.21
CA ALA A 140 3.85 -5.02 13.85
C ALA A 140 4.68 -6.15 13.22
N VAL A 141 5.58 -5.83 12.29
CA VAL A 141 6.48 -6.80 11.65
C VAL A 141 7.36 -7.50 12.68
N LYS A 142 7.99 -6.73 13.60
CA LYS A 142 8.82 -7.31 14.67
C LYS A 142 8.02 -8.24 15.59
N LEU A 143 6.79 -7.84 15.94
CA LEU A 143 5.91 -8.65 16.79
C LEU A 143 5.51 -9.95 16.07
N ASP A 144 5.20 -9.87 14.78
CA ASP A 144 4.85 -11.03 13.97
C ASP A 144 6.00 -12.04 13.87
N GLU A 145 7.24 -11.57 13.70
CA GLU A 145 8.45 -12.41 13.69
C GLU A 145 8.67 -13.12 15.03
N GLN A 146 8.44 -12.43 16.15
CA GLN A 146 8.61 -13.01 17.49
C GLN A 146 7.51 -14.03 17.84
N GLU A 147 6.27 -13.76 17.44
CA GLU A 147 5.12 -14.62 17.74
C GLU A 147 4.95 -15.77 16.73
N GLY A 148 5.53 -15.67 15.54
CA GLY A 148 5.43 -16.67 14.47
C GLY A 148 5.75 -18.10 14.92
N PRO A 149 6.90 -18.34 15.58
CA PRO A 149 7.27 -19.69 16.04
C PRO A 149 6.27 -20.28 17.04
N LYS A 150 5.76 -19.46 17.98
CA LYS A 150 4.79 -19.91 18.99
C LYS A 150 3.44 -20.24 18.35
N ARG A 151 2.95 -19.36 17.47
CA ARG A 151 1.69 -19.57 16.74
C ARG A 151 1.74 -20.86 15.90
N GLU A 152 2.85 -21.13 15.22
CA GLU A 152 2.99 -22.36 14.43
C GLU A 152 3.07 -23.61 15.32
N ALA A 153 3.76 -23.54 16.45
CA ALA A 153 3.80 -24.65 17.41
C ALA A 153 2.39 -24.97 17.98
N GLU A 154 1.62 -23.95 18.36
CA GLU A 154 0.24 -24.11 18.82
C GLU A 154 -0.67 -24.69 17.74
N ARG A 155 -0.53 -24.22 16.49
CA ARG A 155 -1.28 -24.75 15.35
C ARG A 155 -1.01 -26.23 15.13
N ARG A 156 0.26 -26.65 15.18
CA ARG A 156 0.65 -28.06 15.05
C ARG A 156 0.12 -28.91 16.20
N LYS A 157 0.18 -28.39 17.44
CA LYS A 157 -0.36 -29.09 18.60
C LYS A 157 -1.86 -29.32 18.44
N LYS A 158 -2.62 -28.28 18.08
CA LYS A 158 -4.07 -28.38 17.83
C LYS A 158 -4.40 -29.40 16.75
N GLN A 159 -3.68 -29.38 15.62
CA GLN A 159 -3.87 -30.39 14.56
C GLN A 159 -3.61 -31.82 15.06
N THR A 160 -2.60 -31.99 15.90
CA THR A 160 -2.28 -33.30 16.49
C THR A 160 -3.41 -33.77 17.41
N ASP A 161 -3.91 -32.87 18.27
CA ASP A 161 -5.00 -33.16 19.20
C ASP A 161 -6.31 -33.48 18.45
N ASP A 162 -6.62 -32.73 17.40
CA ASP A 162 -7.80 -32.95 16.54
C ASP A 162 -7.73 -34.31 15.81
N LEU A 163 -6.55 -34.69 15.29
CA LEU A 163 -6.33 -36.00 14.67
C LEU A 163 -6.48 -37.14 15.68
N GLU A 164 -5.98 -36.97 16.91
CA GLU A 164 -6.12 -37.96 17.97
C GLU A 164 -7.58 -38.14 18.39
N MET A 165 -8.34 -37.05 18.53
CA MET A 165 -9.79 -37.12 18.76
C MET A 165 -10.53 -37.84 17.64
N ALA A 166 -10.19 -37.54 16.38
CA ALA A 166 -10.77 -38.22 15.22
C ALA A 166 -10.42 -39.72 15.21
N ARG A 167 -9.18 -40.08 15.55
CA ARG A 167 -8.74 -41.48 15.68
C ARG A 167 -9.55 -42.24 16.71
N GLN A 168 -9.71 -41.69 17.92
CA GLN A 168 -10.48 -42.33 19.00
C GLN A 168 -11.95 -42.49 18.64
N LYS A 169 -12.54 -41.50 17.96
CA LYS A 169 -13.91 -41.61 17.45
C LYS A 169 -14.04 -42.74 16.43
N ASN A 170 -13.15 -42.76 15.45
CA ASN A 170 -13.19 -43.73 14.35
C ASN A 170 -12.93 -45.17 14.83
N GLN A 171 -12.02 -45.37 15.80
CA GLN A 171 -11.79 -46.69 16.40
C GLN A 171 -13.06 -47.31 17.02
N LYS A 172 -13.95 -46.47 17.58
CA LYS A 172 -15.20 -46.94 18.20
C LYS A 172 -16.30 -47.25 17.18
N SER A 173 -16.31 -46.54 16.04
CA SER A 173 -17.36 -46.66 15.03
C SER A 173 -17.01 -47.58 13.86
N PHE A 174 -15.72 -47.85 13.64
CA PHE A 174 -15.27 -48.66 12.52
C PHE A 174 -15.64 -50.13 12.72
N ARG A 175 -16.34 -50.71 11.74
CA ARG A 175 -16.56 -52.14 11.62
C ARG A 175 -16.09 -52.58 10.23
N PRO A 176 -15.26 -53.63 10.12
CA PRO A 176 -14.72 -54.11 8.86
C PRO A 176 -15.79 -54.73 7.95
#